data_AF-W4VCY1-F1
#
_entry.id   AF-W4VCY1-F1
#
_cell.length_a   1.000
_cell.length_b   1.000
_cell.length_c   1.000
_cell.angle_alpha   90.00
_cell.angle_beta   90.00
_cell.angle_gamma   90.00
#
_symmetry.space_group_name_H-M   'P 1'
#
loop_
_entity.id
_entity.type
_entity.pdbx_description
1 polymer ?
#
loop_
_entity_poly.entity_id
_entity_poly.type
_entity_poly.pdbx_seq_one_letter_code
_entity_poly.pdbx_strand_id
1 'polypeptide(L)'
;MEEAFKRTGVPKEKFEVTEWAKDVNGKSFPVEWRAKNGAEVNIDIGHTTHGPDVPHIGYQTGGKRNSGGAIRGHILVDDVPINR
;
A
#
# COMPACT_ATOMS: atom_id res chain seq x y z
N MET A 1 5.38 -6.59 3.78
CA MET A 1 5.61 -5.17 3.38
C MET A 1 6.80 -5.01 2.43
N GLU A 2 8.00 -5.51 2.74
CA GLU A 2 9.17 -5.39 1.83
C GLU A 2 8.89 -5.94 0.42
N GLU A 3 8.19 -7.07 0.35
CA GLU A 3 7.78 -7.67 -0.92
C GLU A 3 6.89 -6.73 -1.76
N ALA A 4 6.01 -5.94 -1.13
CA ALA A 4 5.18 -4.98 -1.84
C ALA A 4 6.03 -3.90 -2.52
N PHE A 5 7.03 -3.35 -1.81
CA PHE A 5 7.98 -2.40 -2.37
C PHE A 5 8.77 -3.01 -3.54
N LYS A 6 9.26 -4.25 -3.40
CA LYS A 6 9.96 -4.95 -4.51
C LYS A 6 9.08 -5.06 -5.75
N ARG A 7 7.80 -5.41 -5.58
CA ARG A 7 6.85 -5.56 -6.69
C ARG A 7 6.50 -4.26 -7.41
N THR A 8 6.71 -3.10 -6.78
CA THR A 8 6.57 -1.80 -7.47
C THR A 8 7.70 -1.53 -8.47
N GLY A 9 8.85 -2.20 -8.32
CA GLY A 9 10.07 -1.92 -9.07
C GLY A 9 10.77 -0.61 -8.67
N VAL A 10 10.33 0.06 -7.61
CA VAL A 10 10.89 1.33 -7.13
C VAL A 10 11.58 1.09 -5.78
N PRO A 11 12.83 1.58 -5.57
CA PRO A 11 13.49 1.51 -4.27
C PRO A 11 12.66 2.19 -3.18
N LYS A 12 12.57 1.56 -2.00
CA LYS A 12 11.74 2.02 -0.87
C LYS A 12 12.09 3.46 -0.44
N GLU A 13 13.35 3.84 -0.57
CA GLU A 13 13.89 5.15 -0.19
C GLU A 13 13.35 6.30 -1.06
N LYS A 14 12.75 5.97 -2.21
CA LYS A 14 12.09 6.95 -3.10
C LYS A 14 10.61 7.17 -2.77
N PHE A 15 10.09 6.45 -1.78
CA PHE A 15 8.73 6.63 -1.33
C PHE A 15 8.68 7.60 -0.15
N GLU A 16 7.65 8.45 -0.17
CA GLU A 16 7.30 9.33 0.93
C GLU A 16 6.04 8.78 1.61
N VAL A 17 5.94 8.95 2.93
CA VAL A 17 4.72 8.60 3.65
C VAL A 17 3.64 9.62 3.32
N THR A 18 2.51 9.16 2.82
CA THR A 18 1.37 10.03 2.47
C THR A 18 0.20 9.90 3.43
N GLU A 19 0.13 8.80 4.19
CA GLU A 19 -0.92 8.58 5.17
C GLU A 19 -0.40 7.88 6.43
N TRP A 20 -1.00 8.26 7.56
CA TRP A 20 -0.69 7.75 8.88
C TRP A 20 -1.97 7.33 9.58
N ALA A 21 -1.94 6.21 10.29
CA ALA A 21 -3.03 5.78 11.15
C ALA A 21 -2.52 5.51 12.56
N LYS A 22 -3.44 5.49 13.52
CA LYS A 22 -3.14 5.23 14.93
C LYS A 22 -3.39 3.76 15.25
N ASP A 23 -2.49 3.17 16.01
CA ASP A 23 -2.74 1.86 16.62
C ASP A 23 -3.77 1.96 17.76
N VAL A 24 -4.10 0.81 18.35
CA VAL A 24 -5.03 0.70 19.49
C VAL A 24 -4.60 1.50 20.72
N ASN A 25 -3.32 1.85 20.83
CA ASN A 25 -2.73 2.64 21.91
C ASN A 25 -2.65 4.14 21.56
N GLY A 26 -3.13 4.54 20.38
CA GLY A 26 -3.12 5.93 19.91
C GLY A 26 -1.80 6.40 19.29
N LYS A 27 -0.81 5.52 19.10
CA LYS A 27 0.48 5.83 18.49
C LYS A 27 0.36 5.81 16.96
N SER A 28 0.90 6.83 16.29
CA SER A 28 0.83 6.95 14.83
C SER A 28 1.89 6.14 14.11
N PHE A 29 1.48 5.46 13.04
CA PHE A 29 2.33 4.69 12.15
C PHE A 29 1.97 4.96 10.68
N PRO A 30 2.94 4.88 9.77
CA PRO A 30 2.70 5.08 8.34
C PRO A 30 1.88 3.90 7.78
N VAL A 31 0.88 4.20 6.95
CA VAL A 31 0.01 3.19 6.32
C VAL A 31 -0.10 3.34 4.80
N GLU A 32 0.31 4.48 4.25
CA GLU A 32 0.43 4.68 2.80
C GLU A 32 1.76 5.34 2.45
N TRP A 33 2.37 4.83 1.37
CA TRP A 33 3.59 5.34 0.78
C TRP A 33 3.39 5.56 -0.71
N ARG A 34 3.84 6.73 -1.21
CA ARG A 34 3.81 7.06 -2.64
C ARG A 34 5.17 7.50 -3.13
N ALA A 35 5.53 7.06 -4.33
CA ALA A 35 6.70 7.55 -5.06
C ALA A 35 6.28 8.56 -6.13
N LYS A 36 7.21 9.43 -6.55
CA LYS A 36 6.97 10.49 -7.55
C LYS A 36 6.46 9.98 -8.90
N ASN A 37 6.74 8.73 -9.26
CA ASN A 37 6.26 8.10 -10.49
C ASN A 37 4.86 7.47 -10.36
N GLY A 38 4.17 7.66 -9.24
CA GLY A 38 2.82 7.13 -8.98
C GLY A 38 2.79 5.68 -8.48
N ALA A 39 3.95 5.09 -8.17
CA ALA A 39 3.98 3.82 -7.44
C ALA A 39 3.45 4.03 -6.00
N GLU A 40 2.77 3.02 -5.48
CA GLU A 40 2.09 3.09 -4.19
C GLU A 40 2.25 1.76 -3.44
N VAL A 41 2.39 1.84 -2.13
CA VAL A 41 2.22 0.71 -1.20
C VAL A 41 1.30 1.18 -0.08
N ASN A 42 0.33 0.36 0.32
CA ASN A 42 -0.57 0.67 1.43
C ASN A 42 -0.85 -0.56 2.30
N ILE A 43 -1.31 -0.33 3.54
CA ILE A 43 -1.81 -1.36 4.45
C ILE A 43 -3.30 -1.15 4.61
N ASP A 44 -4.07 -2.21 4.45
CA ASP A 44 -5.51 -2.12 4.30
C ASP A 44 -6.19 -3.33 4.99
N ILE A 45 -7.31 -3.10 5.68
CA ILE A 45 -8.20 -4.18 6.15
C ILE A 45 -9.33 -4.30 5.15
N GLY A 46 -9.55 -5.50 4.63
CA GLY A 46 -10.42 -5.71 3.48
C GLY A 46 -11.72 -4.92 3.49
N HIS A 47 -12.03 -4.31 2.35
CA HIS A 47 -13.20 -3.45 2.16
C HIS A 47 -14.29 -4.20 1.40
N THR A 48 -15.57 -3.99 1.74
CA THR A 48 -16.71 -4.60 1.02
C THR A 48 -16.87 -4.11 -0.43
N THR A 49 -16.11 -3.10 -0.84
CA THR A 49 -16.14 -2.51 -2.18
C THR A 49 -14.72 -2.27 -2.70
N HIS A 50 -14.36 -2.96 -3.79
CA HIS A 50 -13.09 -2.84 -4.53
C HIS A 50 -11.82 -3.21 -3.77
N GLY A 51 -11.50 -4.50 -3.67
CA GLY A 51 -10.26 -5.02 -3.08
C GLY A 51 -10.48 -6.41 -2.49
N PRO A 52 -9.45 -7.05 -1.93
CA PRO A 52 -9.64 -8.21 -1.06
C PRO A 52 -10.51 -7.83 0.16
N ASP A 53 -11.31 -8.78 0.62
CA ASP A 53 -12.14 -8.69 1.82
C ASP A 53 -11.40 -9.14 3.10
N VAL A 54 -10.10 -9.36 2.98
CA VAL A 54 -9.19 -9.77 4.06
C VAL A 54 -8.07 -8.74 4.27
N PRO A 55 -7.40 -8.74 5.44
CA PRO A 55 -6.20 -7.94 5.65
C PRO A 55 -5.17 -8.14 4.53
N HIS A 56 -4.63 -7.04 4.00
CA HIS A 56 -3.68 -7.12 2.90
C HIS A 56 -2.75 -5.91 2.82
N ILE A 57 -1.69 -6.08 2.03
CA ILE A 57 -0.80 -5.00 1.63
C ILE A 57 -0.99 -4.76 0.13
N GLY A 58 -1.51 -3.60 -0.24
CA GLY A 58 -1.66 -3.20 -1.63
C GLY A 58 -0.33 -2.70 -2.21
N TYR A 59 -0.11 -2.95 -3.50
CA TYR A 59 0.96 -2.33 -4.25
C TYR A 59 0.52 -1.93 -5.66
N GLN A 60 1.15 -0.87 -6.18
CA GLN A 60 0.98 -0.40 -7.54
C GLN A 60 2.35 -0.02 -8.13
N THR A 61 2.64 -0.45 -9.36
CA THR A 61 3.80 0.05 -10.12
C THR A 61 3.58 1.50 -10.59
N GLY A 62 4.67 2.21 -10.89
CA GLY A 62 4.56 3.54 -11.49
C GLY A 62 3.89 3.51 -12.87
N GLY A 63 3.15 4.56 -13.22
CA GLY A 63 2.41 4.66 -14.48
C GLY A 63 1.12 5.47 -14.36
N LYS A 64 0.55 5.91 -15.49
CA LYS A 64 -0.75 6.64 -15.51
C LYS A 64 -1.92 5.66 -15.37
N ARG A 65 -2.95 6.05 -14.60
CA ARG A 65 -4.24 5.31 -14.52
C ARG A 65 -4.84 5.15 -15.93
N ASN A 66 -5.48 4.00 -16.18
CA ASN A 66 -6.21 3.59 -17.39
C ASN A 66 -5.40 3.42 -18.69
N SER A 67 -4.35 4.20 -18.93
CA SER A 67 -3.62 4.19 -20.22
C SER A 67 -2.10 4.00 -20.10
N GLY A 68 -1.54 3.89 -18.89
CA GLY A 68 -0.10 3.98 -18.65
C GLY A 68 0.57 2.76 -18.00
N GLY A 69 -0.03 1.57 -18.04
CA GLY A 69 0.65 0.32 -17.68
C GLY A 69 0.89 0.09 -16.17
N ALA A 70 0.22 0.83 -15.29
CA ALA A 70 0.31 0.58 -13.85
C ALA A 70 -0.34 -0.76 -13.48
N ILE A 71 0.45 -1.66 -12.90
CA ILE A 71 0.01 -2.98 -12.42
C ILE A 71 -0.32 -2.85 -10.94
N ARG A 72 -1.47 -3.40 -10.54
CA ARG A 72 -1.92 -3.46 -9.15
C ARG A 72 -1.93 -4.90 -8.67
N GLY A 73 -1.63 -5.07 -7.39
CA GLY A 73 -1.78 -6.34 -6.73
C GLY A 73 -1.93 -6.19 -5.23
N HIS A 74 -2.26 -7.30 -4.59
CA HIS A 74 -2.45 -7.38 -3.15
C HIS A 74 -1.68 -8.58 -2.64
N ILE A 75 -1.02 -8.42 -1.49
CA ILE A 75 -0.43 -9.50 -0.73
C ILE A 75 -1.34 -9.73 0.46
N LEU A 76 -2.09 -10.85 0.44
CA LEU A 76 -2.99 -11.20 1.53
C LEU A 76 -2.17 -11.62 2.74
N VAL A 77 -2.61 -11.19 3.92
CA VAL A 77 -1.99 -11.51 5.21
C VAL A 77 -3.07 -11.89 6.22
N ASP A 78 -2.69 -12.60 7.28
CA ASP A 78 -3.65 -13.05 8.29
C ASP A 78 -4.17 -11.90 9.15
N ASP A 79 -3.35 -10.86 9.36
CA ASP A 79 -3.69 -9.69 10.17
C ASP A 79 -2.87 -8.46 9.76
N VAL A 80 -3.43 -7.27 9.98
CA VAL A 80 -2.70 -5.99 9.95
C VAL A 80 -3.05 -5.19 11.21
N PRO A 81 -2.09 -4.92 12.10
CA PRO A 81 -2.39 -4.26 13.38
C PRO A 81 -2.80 -2.79 13.21
N ILE A 82 -2.58 -2.22 12.02
CA ILE A 82 -2.80 -0.82 11.65
C ILE A 82 -3.08 -0.77 10.15
N ASN A 83 -4.07 0.02 9.72
CA ASN A 83 -4.49 0.14 8.32
C ASN A 83 -4.90 1.58 7.97
N ARG A 84 -4.99 1.84 6.67
CA ARG A 84 -5.45 3.10 6.06
C ARG A 84 -6.97 3.25 6.19
#